data_AF-A0A969Z8R6-F1
#
_entry.id   AF-A0A969Z8R6-F1
#
_cell.length_a   1.000
_cell.length_b   1.000
_cell.length_c   1.000
_cell.angle_alpha   90.00
_cell.angle_beta   90.00
_cell.angle_gamma   90.00
#
_symmetry.space_group_name_H-M   'P 1'
#
loop_
_entity.id
_entity.type
_entity.pdbx_description
1 polymer ?
#
loop_
_entity_poly.entity_id
_entity_poly.type
_entity_poly.pdbx_seq_one_letter_code
_entity_poly.pdbx_strand_id
1 'polypeptide(L)'
;MIEAAELSYANGVLEGNNEEVIFIYTDGVEESSVDGKKLEYKGTKLKNGQIRIKSDGEIGLAIHDGKYCAEKGYSNSEVIISEKPIEECIIPFPCGEILVDSRDGKGYETVQIGDQCWMAEDLMYDCGSTDWDGNGCRLNGNEEGTIVDSSFPGMHYQWAAVMDWDGEGDTPEEGTQGLCPSGWHIPTDDEWKELEMELGMSQIEADAEGHRGTNEGDKLKDVEADWCDSSTDCGISGFNALPTGYRGALGSLFVVGWIGDWWSSSSDDSSAWRRFMSKYSVKASVGRDTGSSWTYGYSVRCVLGQ
;
A
#
# COMPACT_ATOMS: atom_id res chain seq x y z
N MET A 1 -10.38 28.54 -13.87
CA MET A 1 -8.98 28.79 -14.29
C MET A 1 -8.10 28.42 -13.12
N ILE A 2 -7.34 27.33 -13.31
CA ILE A 2 -6.44 26.68 -12.35
C ILE A 2 -5.01 27.27 -12.54
N GLU A 3 -4.90 28.53 -12.96
CA GLU A 3 -3.64 29.08 -13.50
C GLU A 3 -2.50 29.12 -12.47
N ALA A 4 -2.80 29.32 -11.19
CA ALA A 4 -1.79 29.50 -10.15
C ALA A 4 -1.17 28.17 -9.68
N ALA A 5 -1.98 27.11 -9.55
CA ALA A 5 -1.46 25.78 -9.20
C ALA A 5 -0.71 25.16 -10.38
N GLU A 6 -1.20 25.32 -11.61
CA GLU A 6 -0.49 24.93 -12.83
C GLU A 6 0.86 25.65 -12.96
N LEU A 7 0.93 26.95 -12.66
CA LEU A 7 2.18 27.71 -12.72
C LEU A 7 3.16 27.35 -11.59
N SER A 8 2.67 27.17 -10.36
CA SER A 8 3.48 26.72 -9.22
C SER A 8 4.04 25.32 -9.47
N TYR A 9 3.19 24.43 -10.00
CA TYR A 9 3.56 23.09 -10.42
C TYR A 9 4.58 23.11 -11.57
N ALA A 10 4.30 23.85 -12.64
CA ALA A 10 5.21 24.00 -13.77
C ALA A 10 6.57 24.57 -13.36
N ASN A 11 6.61 25.52 -12.42
CA ASN A 11 7.86 26.01 -11.86
C ASN A 11 8.58 24.93 -11.04
N GLY A 12 7.86 24.15 -10.24
CA GLY A 12 8.42 22.99 -9.53
C GLY A 12 9.05 21.97 -10.49
N VAL A 13 8.34 21.61 -11.56
CA VAL A 13 8.85 20.70 -12.60
C VAL A 13 10.09 21.28 -13.29
N LEU A 14 10.11 22.58 -13.58
CA LEU A 14 11.29 23.26 -14.14
C LEU A 14 12.48 23.28 -13.17
N GLU A 15 12.23 23.23 -11.86
CA GLU A 15 13.24 23.12 -10.80
C GLU A 15 13.62 21.67 -10.49
N GLY A 16 13.07 20.69 -11.22
CA GLY A 16 13.36 19.26 -11.08
C GLY A 16 12.49 18.53 -10.05
N ASN A 17 11.44 19.18 -9.54
CA ASN A 17 10.46 18.56 -8.66
C ASN A 17 9.34 17.91 -9.52
N ASN A 18 9.38 16.58 -9.61
CA ASN A 18 8.45 15.76 -10.40
C ASN A 18 7.38 15.08 -9.53
N GLU A 19 7.14 15.55 -8.31
CA GLU A 19 6.16 14.95 -7.42
C GLU A 19 4.73 15.17 -7.92
N GLU A 20 3.93 14.11 -7.88
CA GLU A 20 2.50 14.20 -8.06
C GLU A 20 1.85 14.99 -6.89
N VAL A 21 0.83 15.80 -7.22
CA VAL A 21 0.12 16.60 -6.22
C VAL A 21 -1.35 16.18 -6.20
N ILE A 22 -1.84 15.82 -5.01
CA ILE A 22 -3.24 15.45 -4.79
C ILE A 22 -3.87 16.46 -3.84
N PHE A 23 -4.97 17.07 -4.28
CA PHE A 23 -5.82 17.91 -3.45
C PHE A 23 -7.12 17.17 -3.19
N ILE A 24 -7.39 16.84 -1.93
CA ILE A 24 -8.63 16.23 -1.47
C ILE A 24 -9.42 17.29 -0.71
N TYR A 25 -10.72 17.38 -0.98
CA TYR A 25 -11.64 18.24 -0.28
C TYR A 25 -12.75 17.43 0.38
N THR A 26 -12.93 17.65 1.68
CA THR A 26 -14.00 17.05 2.49
C THR A 26 -14.70 18.16 3.24
N ASP A 27 -15.98 18.40 2.95
CA ASP A 27 -16.79 19.48 3.51
C ASP A 27 -16.13 20.88 3.47
N GLY A 28 -15.33 21.12 2.42
CA GLY A 28 -14.63 22.38 2.18
C GLY A 28 -13.29 22.54 2.90
N VAL A 29 -12.88 21.52 3.66
CA VAL A 29 -11.52 21.39 4.22
C VAL A 29 -10.63 20.77 3.15
N GLU A 30 -9.42 21.32 2.97
CA GLU A 30 -8.42 20.77 2.06
C GLU A 30 -7.49 19.85 2.85
N GLU A 31 -7.37 18.59 2.44
CA GLU A 31 -6.60 17.52 3.07
C GLU A 31 -5.40 17.13 2.18
N SER A 32 -4.82 18.10 1.48
CA SER A 32 -3.80 17.89 0.44
C SER A 32 -2.58 17.12 0.94
N SER A 33 -2.01 16.28 0.07
CA SER A 33 -0.85 15.44 0.37
C SER A 33 0.49 16.18 0.42
N VAL A 34 0.54 17.49 0.14
CA VAL A 34 1.81 18.23 0.05
C VAL A 34 1.81 19.45 0.98
N ASP A 35 2.70 19.40 1.97
CA ASP A 35 2.82 20.45 2.98
C ASP A 35 3.10 21.83 2.34
N GLY A 36 2.24 22.79 2.64
CA GLY A 36 2.33 24.17 2.15
C GLY A 36 1.82 24.44 0.72
N LYS A 37 1.47 23.44 -0.09
CA LYS A 37 0.85 23.67 -1.42
C LYS A 37 -0.66 23.89 -1.23
N LYS A 38 -1.20 24.97 -1.81
CA LYS A 38 -2.64 25.27 -1.80
C LYS A 38 -3.15 25.47 -3.21
N LEU A 39 -4.32 24.93 -3.49
CA LEU A 39 -5.01 25.19 -4.76
C LEU A 39 -5.79 26.50 -4.66
N GLU A 40 -5.37 27.54 -5.40
CA GLU A 40 -6.16 28.77 -5.50
C GLU A 40 -7.32 28.60 -6.48
N TYR A 41 -8.55 28.83 -5.99
CA TYR A 41 -9.77 28.69 -6.78
C TYR A 41 -10.38 30.05 -7.13
N LYS A 42 -10.71 30.27 -8.41
CA LYS A 42 -11.62 31.35 -8.83
C LYS A 42 -13.05 30.82 -8.83
N GLY A 43 -13.83 31.18 -7.80
CA GLY A 43 -15.24 30.79 -7.68
C GLY A 43 -15.57 30.30 -6.27
N THR A 44 -16.64 29.52 -6.16
CA THR A 44 -16.99 28.84 -4.91
C THR A 44 -15.94 27.77 -4.60
N LYS A 45 -15.46 27.75 -3.36
CA LYS A 45 -14.54 26.70 -2.90
C LYS A 45 -15.21 25.33 -3.04
N LEU A 46 -14.42 24.34 -3.45
CA LEU A 46 -14.85 22.94 -3.50
C LEU A 46 -15.38 22.52 -2.14
N LYS A 47 -16.54 21.89 -2.12
CA LYS A 47 -17.04 21.21 -0.91
C LYS A 47 -16.44 19.83 -0.81
N ASN A 48 -16.61 19.03 -1.87
CA ASN A 48 -16.17 17.66 -1.91
C ASN A 48 -15.52 17.34 -3.25
N GLY A 49 -14.46 16.54 -3.24
CA GLY A 49 -13.84 16.02 -4.45
C GLY A 49 -12.32 15.95 -4.40
N GLN A 50 -11.75 15.52 -5.53
CA GLN A 50 -10.34 15.27 -5.71
C GLN A 50 -9.85 16.00 -6.97
N ILE A 51 -8.66 16.60 -6.89
CA ILE A 51 -7.89 17.04 -8.05
C ILE A 51 -6.52 16.39 -7.95
N ARG A 52 -6.11 15.72 -9.02
CA ARG A 52 -4.83 15.01 -9.10
C ARG A 52 -4.03 15.50 -10.30
N ILE A 53 -2.81 15.94 -10.05
CA ILE A 53 -1.89 16.48 -11.05
C ILE A 53 -0.67 15.57 -11.11
N LYS A 54 -0.53 14.83 -12.20
CA LYS A 54 0.60 13.91 -12.44
C LYS A 54 1.91 14.66 -12.60
N SER A 55 3.02 13.92 -12.46
CA SER A 55 4.41 14.35 -12.66
C SER A 55 4.69 15.00 -14.03
N ASP A 56 3.90 14.67 -15.05
CA ASP A 56 3.97 15.23 -16.41
C ASP A 56 3.00 16.41 -16.65
N GLY A 57 2.21 16.78 -15.64
CA GLY A 57 1.24 17.86 -15.66
C GLY A 57 -0.17 17.46 -16.12
N GLU A 58 -0.46 16.18 -16.38
CA GLU A 58 -1.83 15.75 -16.66
C GLU A 58 -2.74 15.93 -15.43
N ILE A 59 -3.93 16.49 -15.66
CA ILE A 59 -4.89 16.81 -14.59
C ILE A 59 -6.11 15.91 -14.68
N GLY A 60 -6.32 15.13 -13.62
CA GLY A 60 -7.59 14.50 -13.29
C GLY A 60 -8.37 15.36 -12.29
N LEU A 61 -9.70 15.35 -12.40
CA LEU A 61 -10.60 15.97 -11.42
C LEU A 61 -11.87 15.16 -11.23
N ALA A 62 -12.38 15.11 -10.00
CA ALA A 62 -13.71 14.63 -9.65
C ALA A 62 -14.27 15.56 -8.57
N ILE A 63 -15.35 16.28 -8.86
CA ILE A 63 -15.89 17.34 -8.00
C ILE A 63 -17.36 17.09 -7.73
N HIS A 64 -17.77 17.04 -6.46
CA HIS A 64 -19.15 16.82 -6.04
C HIS A 64 -19.75 18.05 -5.36
N ASP A 65 -20.93 18.47 -5.79
CA ASP A 65 -21.65 19.64 -5.24
C ASP A 65 -22.75 19.31 -4.22
N GLY A 66 -22.95 18.02 -3.92
CA GLY A 66 -24.05 17.48 -3.13
C GLY A 66 -25.14 16.80 -3.97
N LYS A 67 -25.09 16.92 -5.30
CA LYS A 67 -26.00 16.21 -6.22
C LYS A 67 -25.30 15.67 -7.47
N TYR A 68 -24.47 16.48 -8.09
CA TYR A 68 -23.77 16.13 -9.33
C TYR A 68 -22.28 15.98 -9.09
N CYS A 69 -21.71 15.01 -9.79
CA CYS A 69 -20.30 14.79 -9.91
C CYS A 69 -19.82 15.27 -11.29
N ALA A 70 -18.79 16.13 -11.30
CA ALA A 70 -18.10 16.54 -12.51
C ALA A 70 -16.72 15.88 -12.57
N GLU A 71 -16.47 15.07 -13.59
CA GLU A 71 -15.29 14.22 -13.68
C GLU A 71 -14.55 14.37 -14.99
N LYS A 72 -13.21 14.33 -14.92
CA LYS A 72 -12.35 14.18 -16.07
C LYS A 72 -11.17 13.30 -15.64
N GLY A 73 -11.09 12.09 -16.15
CA GLY A 73 -9.90 11.24 -16.04
C GLY A 73 -8.78 11.74 -16.94
N TYR A 74 -7.56 11.24 -16.75
CA TYR A 74 -6.37 11.68 -17.48
C TYR A 74 -6.51 11.55 -19.01
N SER A 75 -7.08 10.43 -19.47
CA SER A 75 -7.30 10.14 -20.89
C SER A 75 -8.50 10.86 -21.51
N ASN A 76 -9.27 11.61 -20.71
CA ASN A 76 -10.52 12.22 -21.18
C ASN A 76 -10.26 13.66 -21.65
N SER A 77 -10.73 13.99 -22.85
CA SER A 77 -10.67 15.36 -23.38
C SER A 77 -11.77 16.27 -22.82
N GLU A 78 -12.79 15.72 -22.20
CA GLU A 78 -13.99 16.44 -21.75
C GLU A 78 -14.33 16.11 -20.28
N VAL A 79 -15.00 17.07 -19.63
CA VAL A 79 -15.58 16.88 -18.29
C VAL A 79 -16.97 16.26 -18.45
N ILE A 80 -17.20 15.12 -17.81
CA ILE A 80 -18.48 14.43 -17.75
C ILE A 80 -19.20 14.87 -16.47
N ILE A 81 -20.50 15.19 -16.58
CA ILE A 81 -21.32 15.53 -15.42
C ILE A 81 -22.40 14.44 -15.26
N SER A 82 -22.48 13.84 -14.08
CA SER A 82 -23.45 12.79 -13.76
C SER A 82 -24.01 12.94 -12.35
N GLU A 83 -25.23 12.46 -12.11
CA GLU A 83 -25.82 12.38 -10.77
C GLU A 83 -25.41 11.05 -10.13
N LYS A 84 -24.59 11.10 -9.08
CA LYS A 84 -24.11 9.93 -8.33
C LYS A 84 -23.70 10.29 -6.89
N PRO A 85 -23.61 9.32 -5.97
CA PRO A 85 -23.10 9.52 -4.62
C PRO A 85 -21.70 10.15 -4.59
N ILE A 86 -21.35 10.75 -3.46
CA ILE A 86 -20.04 11.40 -3.27
C ILE A 86 -18.90 10.38 -3.32
N GLU A 87 -19.14 9.18 -2.80
CA GLU A 87 -18.19 8.06 -2.74
C GLU A 87 -17.85 7.52 -4.14
N GLU A 88 -18.77 7.66 -5.10
CA GLU A 88 -18.57 7.27 -6.50
C GLU A 88 -17.99 8.41 -7.36
N CYS A 89 -17.76 9.59 -6.76
CA CYS A 89 -17.24 10.78 -7.43
C CYS A 89 -15.73 10.91 -7.24
N ILE A 90 -14.99 9.94 -7.78
CA ILE A 90 -13.55 9.81 -7.58
C ILE A 90 -12.81 9.70 -8.92
N ILE A 91 -11.54 10.12 -8.95
CA ILE A 91 -10.68 9.85 -10.09
C ILE A 91 -10.09 8.45 -9.88
N PRO A 92 -10.31 7.49 -10.79
CA PRO A 92 -9.71 6.17 -10.65
C PRO A 92 -8.19 6.28 -10.57
N PHE A 93 -7.58 5.60 -9.59
CA PHE A 93 -6.13 5.51 -9.50
C PHE A 93 -5.63 4.63 -10.66
N PRO A 94 -4.78 5.15 -11.58
CA PRO A 94 -4.21 4.32 -12.62
C PRO A 94 -3.01 3.56 -12.03
N CYS A 95 -3.10 2.22 -12.05
CA CYS A 95 -2.02 1.38 -11.55
C CYS A 95 -0.70 1.63 -12.30
N GLY A 96 0.43 1.53 -11.60
CA GLY A 96 1.75 1.85 -12.12
C GLY A 96 2.20 3.30 -11.84
N GLU A 97 1.30 4.15 -11.34
CA GLU A 97 1.68 5.46 -10.80
C GLU A 97 2.13 5.34 -9.33
N ILE A 98 2.78 6.40 -8.83
CA ILE A 98 3.13 6.51 -7.41
C ILE A 98 1.86 6.76 -6.58
N LEU A 99 1.62 5.92 -5.57
CA LEU A 99 0.64 6.17 -4.53
C LEU A 99 1.23 7.10 -3.48
N VAL A 100 0.71 8.32 -3.36
CA VAL A 100 1.10 9.25 -2.29
C VAL A 100 0.12 9.12 -1.12
N ASP A 101 0.62 8.70 0.03
CA ASP A 101 -0.13 8.69 1.28
C ASP A 101 -0.26 10.12 1.82
N SER A 102 -1.50 10.63 1.87
CA SER A 102 -1.77 12.00 2.31
C SER A 102 -1.51 12.23 3.80
N ARG A 103 -1.38 11.17 4.60
CA ARG A 103 -1.21 11.25 6.05
C ARG A 103 0.23 11.62 6.44
N ASP A 104 1.20 11.18 5.66
CA ASP A 104 2.64 11.42 5.91
C ASP A 104 3.42 11.97 4.69
N GLY A 105 2.77 12.09 3.53
CA GLY A 105 3.36 12.56 2.27
C GLY A 105 4.24 11.52 1.58
N LYS A 106 4.29 10.28 2.06
CA LYS A 106 5.16 9.25 1.50
C LYS A 106 4.61 8.69 0.20
N GLY A 107 5.44 8.66 -0.84
CA GLY A 107 5.16 7.98 -2.10
C GLY A 107 5.53 6.50 -2.03
N TYR A 108 4.72 5.67 -2.68
CA TYR A 108 4.94 4.24 -2.85
C TYR A 108 4.74 3.86 -4.33
N GLU A 109 5.68 3.11 -4.90
CA GLU A 109 5.51 2.51 -6.22
C GLU A 109 4.31 1.54 -6.23
N THR A 110 3.65 1.38 -7.38
CA THR A 110 2.54 0.42 -7.54
C THR A 110 2.73 -0.44 -8.78
N VAL A 111 2.14 -1.63 -8.79
CA VAL A 111 2.28 -2.58 -9.88
C VAL A 111 0.98 -3.36 -10.14
N GLN A 112 0.66 -3.54 -11.41
CA GLN A 112 -0.48 -4.34 -11.84
C GLN A 112 -0.05 -5.80 -11.97
N ILE A 113 -0.70 -6.70 -11.24
CA ILE A 113 -0.51 -8.16 -11.32
C ILE A 113 -1.87 -8.80 -11.53
N GLY A 114 -2.08 -9.39 -12.71
CA GLY A 114 -3.42 -9.79 -13.15
C GLY A 114 -4.39 -8.60 -13.14
N ASP A 115 -5.53 -8.77 -12.48
CA ASP A 115 -6.56 -7.73 -12.33
C ASP A 115 -6.36 -6.86 -11.08
N GLN A 116 -5.38 -7.16 -10.23
CA GLN A 116 -5.13 -6.43 -8.97
C GLN A 116 -4.01 -5.40 -9.12
N CYS A 117 -4.19 -4.24 -8.49
CA CYS A 117 -3.15 -3.23 -8.35
C CYS A 117 -2.57 -3.25 -6.93
N TRP A 118 -1.29 -3.58 -6.82
CA TRP A 118 -0.58 -3.75 -5.55
C TRP A 118 0.41 -2.62 -5.30
N MET A 119 0.65 -2.30 -4.03
CA MET A 119 1.86 -1.57 -3.66
C MET A 119 3.10 -2.41 -4.00
N ALA A 120 4.06 -1.81 -4.70
CA ALA A 120 5.37 -2.37 -4.98
C ALA A 120 6.40 -2.07 -3.89
N GLU A 121 6.01 -1.33 -2.84
CA GLU A 121 6.82 -1.15 -1.62
C GLU A 121 6.03 -1.48 -0.34
N ASP A 122 6.72 -1.87 0.73
CA ASP A 122 6.10 -2.10 2.04
C ASP A 122 5.60 -0.77 2.62
N LEU A 123 4.45 -0.79 3.28
CA LEU A 123 3.94 0.36 4.04
C LEU A 123 4.93 0.76 5.12
N MET A 124 5.18 2.06 5.24
CA MET A 124 6.13 2.65 6.20
C MET A 124 5.48 3.74 7.07
N TYR A 125 4.16 3.78 7.09
CA TYR A 125 3.36 4.71 7.87
C TYR A 125 3.58 4.48 9.38
N ASP A 126 3.85 5.56 10.13
CA ASP A 126 3.93 5.49 11.59
C ASP A 126 2.51 5.49 12.18
N CYS A 127 2.11 4.36 12.78
CA CYS A 127 0.82 4.19 13.45
C CYS A 127 0.71 5.00 14.76
N GLY A 128 1.76 5.71 15.18
CA GLY A 128 1.77 6.57 16.37
C GLY A 128 1.86 5.83 17.70
N SER A 129 2.00 4.50 17.67
CA SER A 129 2.16 3.69 18.87
C SER A 129 3.60 3.72 19.37
N THR A 130 3.78 3.94 20.68
CA THR A 130 5.10 3.87 21.33
C THR A 130 5.41 2.49 21.91
N ASP A 131 4.40 1.64 22.02
CA ASP A 131 4.46 0.36 22.73
C ASP A 131 4.39 -0.84 21.76
N TRP A 132 4.69 -2.03 22.29
CA TRP A 132 4.61 -3.30 21.58
C TRP A 132 3.77 -4.29 22.38
N ASP A 133 2.52 -3.91 22.62
CA ASP A 133 1.61 -4.54 23.58
C ASP A 133 0.42 -5.26 22.92
N GLY A 134 0.42 -5.37 21.59
CA GLY A 134 -0.62 -6.02 20.79
C GLY A 134 -1.16 -5.11 19.69
N ASN A 135 -0.93 -3.80 19.79
CA ASN A 135 -1.39 -2.78 18.85
C ASN A 135 -0.28 -1.76 18.52
N GLY A 136 0.89 -2.27 18.17
CA GLY A 136 2.10 -1.47 17.93
C GLY A 136 2.64 -1.56 16.51
N CYS A 137 3.45 -0.56 16.14
CA CYS A 137 4.29 -0.58 14.95
C CYS A 137 5.69 -0.09 15.30
N ARG A 138 6.71 -0.66 14.64
CA ARG A 138 8.11 -0.29 14.86
C ARG A 138 8.93 -0.47 13.60
N LEU A 139 9.78 0.52 13.33
CA LEU A 139 10.82 0.41 12.32
C LEU A 139 11.65 -0.84 12.61
N ASN A 140 12.22 -1.48 11.59
CA ASN A 140 13.11 -2.62 11.74
C ASN A 140 14.52 -2.21 12.22
N GLY A 141 14.54 -1.35 13.23
CA GLY A 141 15.72 -0.93 13.95
C GLY A 141 15.99 -1.70 15.24
N ASN A 142 17.13 -1.39 15.83
CA ASN A 142 17.45 -1.80 17.20
C ASN A 142 16.53 -1.08 18.22
N GLU A 143 16.76 -1.29 19.52
CA GLU A 143 15.95 -0.67 20.58
C GLU A 143 15.98 0.88 20.56
N GLU A 144 17.01 1.48 19.96
CA GLU A 144 17.14 2.93 19.80
C GLU A 144 16.48 3.45 18.51
N GLY A 145 15.81 2.59 17.73
CA GLY A 145 15.15 2.96 16.47
C GLY A 145 16.10 3.12 15.28
N THR A 146 17.38 2.74 15.42
CA THR A 146 18.34 2.78 14.31
C THR A 146 18.18 1.54 13.45
N ILE A 147 17.89 1.71 12.17
CA ILE A 147 17.72 0.61 11.18
C ILE A 147 18.93 -0.34 11.27
N VAL A 148 18.66 -1.63 11.48
CA VAL A 148 19.71 -2.65 11.70
C VAL A 148 20.49 -2.93 10.42
N ASP A 149 19.80 -2.98 9.28
CA ASP A 149 20.40 -3.09 7.97
C ASP A 149 19.76 -2.06 7.02
N SER A 150 20.51 -1.02 6.69
CA SER A 150 20.05 0.06 5.82
C SER A 150 19.72 -0.40 4.39
N SER A 151 20.13 -1.61 4.01
CA SER A 151 19.81 -2.22 2.72
C SER A 151 18.36 -2.71 2.67
N PHE A 152 17.75 -2.95 3.83
CA PHE A 152 16.38 -3.46 3.96
C PHE A 152 15.59 -2.60 4.94
N PRO A 153 15.34 -1.31 4.67
CA PRO A 153 14.48 -0.51 5.54
C PRO A 153 13.07 -1.10 5.58
N GLY A 154 12.46 -1.15 6.76
CA GLY A 154 11.11 -1.72 6.92
C GLY A 154 10.41 -1.25 8.18
N MET A 155 9.08 -1.38 8.20
CA MET A 155 8.22 -1.14 9.36
C MET A 155 7.43 -2.42 9.61
N HIS A 156 7.42 -2.86 10.87
CA HIS A 156 6.67 -4.04 11.29
C HIS A 156 5.50 -3.62 12.16
N TYR A 157 4.33 -4.19 11.89
CA TYR A 157 3.06 -3.85 12.53
C TYR A 157 2.47 -5.08 13.21
N GLN A 158 1.95 -4.93 14.42
CA GLN A 158 1.09 -5.94 15.04
C GLN A 158 -0.28 -5.93 14.38
N TRP A 159 -0.95 -7.08 14.30
CA TRP A 159 -2.12 -7.24 13.44
C TRP A 159 -3.28 -6.32 13.82
N ALA A 160 -3.52 -6.07 15.12
CA ALA A 160 -4.54 -5.11 15.55
C ALA A 160 -4.24 -3.68 15.02
N ALA A 161 -2.96 -3.28 14.99
CA ALA A 161 -2.57 -2.00 14.41
C ALA A 161 -2.87 -1.97 12.91
N VAL A 162 -2.50 -3.04 12.18
CA VAL A 162 -2.77 -3.18 10.74
C VAL A 162 -4.24 -2.99 10.40
N MET A 163 -5.12 -3.54 11.22
CA MET A 163 -6.57 -3.51 11.04
C MET A 163 -7.25 -2.25 11.62
N ASP A 164 -6.46 -1.31 12.17
CA ASP A 164 -6.95 -0.14 12.92
C ASP A 164 -7.96 -0.52 14.03
N TRP A 165 -7.62 -1.57 14.77
CA TRP A 165 -8.46 -2.17 15.80
C TRP A 165 -7.89 -1.93 17.20
N ASP A 166 -8.73 -1.51 18.14
CA ASP A 166 -8.34 -1.25 19.53
C ASP A 166 -8.17 -2.53 20.38
N GLY A 167 -8.51 -3.69 19.82
CA GLY A 167 -8.47 -4.97 20.52
C GLY A 167 -9.73 -5.29 21.33
N GLU A 168 -10.76 -4.44 21.24
CA GLU A 168 -12.05 -4.63 21.91
C GLU A 168 -13.19 -4.86 20.90
N GLY A 169 -14.20 -5.63 21.32
CA GLY A 169 -15.37 -5.92 20.49
C GLY A 169 -15.15 -7.02 19.45
N ASP A 170 -15.93 -6.94 18.38
CA ASP A 170 -15.88 -7.91 17.28
C ASP A 170 -14.65 -7.65 16.40
N THR A 171 -14.03 -8.73 15.92
CA THR A 171 -12.90 -8.65 15.00
C THR A 171 -13.30 -7.91 13.72
N PRO A 172 -12.47 -6.98 13.20
CA PRO A 172 -12.77 -6.26 11.97
C PRO A 172 -13.00 -7.19 10.77
N GLU A 173 -13.82 -6.74 9.83
CA GLU A 173 -14.01 -7.46 8.56
C GLU A 173 -12.71 -7.47 7.74
N GLU A 174 -12.45 -8.59 7.07
CA GLU A 174 -11.35 -8.71 6.13
C GLU A 174 -11.54 -7.76 4.93
N GLY A 175 -10.46 -7.33 4.29
CA GLY A 175 -10.52 -6.35 3.20
C GLY A 175 -10.83 -4.92 3.66
N THR A 176 -10.78 -4.64 4.97
CA THR A 176 -10.89 -3.28 5.49
C THR A 176 -9.70 -2.41 5.05
N GLN A 177 -9.91 -1.09 4.98
CA GLN A 177 -8.85 -0.12 4.73
C GLN A 177 -7.70 -0.31 5.73
N GLY A 178 -8.01 -0.45 7.02
CA GLY A 178 -7.01 -0.51 8.08
C GLY A 178 -5.99 0.63 7.98
N LEU A 179 -4.71 0.30 8.11
CA LEU A 179 -3.61 1.27 7.94
C LEU A 179 -3.32 1.66 6.49
N CYS A 180 -3.97 1.09 5.49
CA CYS A 180 -3.72 1.50 4.10
C CYS A 180 -4.19 2.93 3.83
N PRO A 181 -3.58 3.61 2.83
CA PRO A 181 -4.07 4.90 2.35
C PRO A 181 -5.52 4.80 1.87
N SER A 182 -6.25 5.91 1.86
CA SER A 182 -7.65 5.91 1.39
C SER A 182 -7.77 5.40 -0.05
N GLY A 183 -8.79 4.56 -0.27
CA GLY A 183 -9.00 3.87 -1.55
C GLY A 183 -8.18 2.59 -1.72
N TRP A 184 -7.34 2.25 -0.76
CA TRP A 184 -6.58 1.00 -0.70
C TRP A 184 -6.95 0.24 0.57
N HIS A 185 -6.74 -1.08 0.58
CA HIS A 185 -7.08 -1.92 1.72
C HIS A 185 -6.01 -2.96 2.05
N ILE A 186 -6.12 -3.51 3.26
CA ILE A 186 -5.29 -4.62 3.72
C ILE A 186 -5.74 -5.87 2.96
N PRO A 187 -4.84 -6.54 2.23
CA PRO A 187 -5.19 -7.64 1.34
C PRO A 187 -5.74 -8.84 2.13
N THR A 188 -6.83 -9.38 1.62
CA THR A 188 -7.39 -10.66 2.07
C THR A 188 -6.48 -11.83 1.66
N ASP A 189 -6.70 -12.98 2.28
CA ASP A 189 -5.97 -14.19 1.93
C ASP A 189 -6.32 -14.66 0.51
N ASP A 190 -7.56 -14.45 0.07
CA ASP A 190 -8.00 -14.73 -1.29
C ASP A 190 -7.30 -13.83 -2.30
N GLU A 191 -7.15 -12.54 -2.02
CA GLU A 191 -6.42 -11.63 -2.92
C GLU A 191 -4.94 -12.00 -3.06
N TRP A 192 -4.29 -12.40 -1.96
CA TRP A 192 -2.93 -12.94 -2.04
C TRP A 192 -2.85 -14.21 -2.90
N LYS A 193 -3.83 -15.13 -2.77
CA LYS A 193 -3.89 -16.34 -3.60
C LYS A 193 -4.12 -16.01 -5.07
N GLU A 194 -4.95 -15.02 -5.38
CA GLU A 194 -5.14 -14.54 -6.75
C GLU A 194 -3.83 -14.03 -7.35
N LEU A 195 -3.10 -13.18 -6.62
CA LEU A 195 -1.76 -12.72 -7.03
C LEU A 195 -0.80 -13.89 -7.29
N GLU A 196 -0.78 -14.90 -6.42
CA GLU A 196 0.05 -16.10 -6.59
C GLU A 196 -0.35 -16.91 -7.84
N MET A 197 -1.65 -17.04 -8.11
CA MET A 197 -2.17 -17.77 -9.26
C MET A 197 -1.88 -17.06 -10.58
N GLU A 198 -1.94 -15.72 -10.59
CA GLU A 198 -1.53 -14.90 -11.75
C GLU A 198 -0.04 -15.08 -12.09
N LEU A 199 0.77 -15.42 -11.09
CA LEU A 199 2.19 -15.74 -11.28
C LEU A 199 2.45 -17.21 -11.64
N GLY A 200 1.41 -18.03 -11.78
CA GLY A 200 1.48 -19.40 -12.28
C GLY A 200 1.19 -20.50 -11.27
N MET A 201 0.85 -20.15 -10.02
CA MET A 201 0.44 -21.13 -9.02
C MET A 201 -0.91 -21.74 -9.39
N SER A 202 -1.10 -23.05 -9.17
CA SER A 202 -2.43 -23.65 -9.32
C SER A 202 -3.32 -23.36 -8.10
N GLN A 203 -4.65 -23.34 -8.28
CA GLN A 203 -5.61 -23.20 -7.17
C GLN A 203 -5.34 -24.20 -6.03
N ILE A 204 -5.05 -25.47 -6.36
CA ILE A 204 -4.78 -26.52 -5.37
C ILE A 204 -3.53 -26.19 -4.54
N GLU A 205 -2.52 -25.59 -5.16
CA GLU A 205 -1.33 -25.15 -4.44
C GLU A 205 -1.61 -23.90 -3.62
N ALA A 206 -2.31 -22.90 -4.17
CA ALA A 206 -2.65 -21.66 -3.47
C ALA A 206 -3.46 -21.90 -2.19
N ASP A 207 -4.40 -22.85 -2.22
CA ASP A 207 -5.23 -23.24 -1.08
C ASP A 207 -4.50 -24.10 -0.03
N ALA A 208 -3.32 -24.65 -0.36
CA ALA A 208 -2.55 -25.45 0.59
C ALA A 208 -1.95 -24.57 1.72
N GLU A 209 -1.20 -25.18 2.64
CA GLU A 209 -0.46 -24.52 3.72
C GLU A 209 1.04 -24.82 3.61
N GLY A 210 1.88 -23.98 4.22
CA GLY A 210 3.34 -24.06 4.15
C GLY A 210 3.91 -23.53 2.84
N HIS A 211 5.09 -24.02 2.45
CA HIS A 211 5.81 -23.63 1.24
C HIS A 211 5.17 -24.21 -0.03
N ARG A 212 4.77 -23.33 -0.95
CA ARG A 212 4.00 -23.68 -2.16
C ARG A 212 4.52 -23.02 -3.43
N GLY A 213 4.03 -23.53 -4.54
CA GLY A 213 4.44 -23.12 -5.86
C GLY A 213 5.78 -23.74 -6.28
N THR A 214 6.29 -23.19 -7.37
CA THR A 214 7.47 -23.64 -8.09
C THR A 214 8.56 -22.58 -8.18
N ASN A 215 8.18 -21.32 -8.40
CA ASN A 215 9.09 -20.16 -8.41
C ASN A 215 8.38 -18.81 -8.17
N GLU A 216 7.10 -18.82 -7.82
CA GLU A 216 6.27 -17.63 -7.64
C GLU A 216 6.79 -16.74 -6.52
N GLY A 217 7.44 -17.32 -5.50
CA GLY A 217 8.13 -16.56 -4.47
C GLY A 217 9.24 -15.71 -5.08
N ASP A 218 10.16 -16.29 -5.84
CA ASP A 218 11.23 -15.50 -6.50
C ASP A 218 10.67 -14.43 -7.45
N LYS A 219 9.56 -14.70 -8.16
CA LYS A 219 8.92 -13.69 -9.03
C LYS A 219 8.49 -12.43 -8.27
N LEU A 220 8.05 -12.60 -7.01
CA LEU A 220 7.61 -11.51 -6.13
C LEU A 220 8.76 -10.75 -5.46
N LYS A 221 9.92 -11.38 -5.31
CA LYS A 221 11.07 -10.81 -4.61
C LYS A 221 11.70 -9.64 -5.35
N ASP A 222 12.27 -8.68 -4.61
CA ASP A 222 13.17 -7.71 -5.20
C ASP A 222 14.44 -8.38 -5.76
N VAL A 223 14.86 -7.96 -6.97
CA VAL A 223 15.98 -8.54 -7.71
C VAL A 223 17.35 -8.07 -7.18
N GLU A 224 17.41 -6.89 -6.56
CA GLU A 224 18.66 -6.27 -6.10
C GLU A 224 19.04 -6.67 -4.65
N ALA A 225 18.09 -7.23 -3.90
CA ALA A 225 18.24 -7.59 -2.49
C ALA A 225 19.14 -8.82 -2.18
N ASP A 226 19.82 -9.40 -3.17
CA ASP A 226 20.67 -10.62 -3.04
C ASP A 226 19.94 -11.74 -2.26
N TRP A 227 18.64 -11.94 -2.49
CA TRP A 227 17.84 -12.94 -1.78
C TRP A 227 17.02 -13.88 -2.69
N CYS A 228 17.30 -13.80 -3.98
CA CYS A 228 16.91 -14.78 -4.99
C CYS A 228 17.81 -16.01 -4.87
N ASP A 229 17.26 -17.22 -4.99
CA ASP A 229 18.05 -18.45 -4.78
C ASP A 229 18.82 -18.89 -6.04
N SER A 230 18.40 -18.45 -7.24
CA SER A 230 19.11 -18.48 -8.55
C SER A 230 18.18 -18.63 -9.78
N SER A 231 16.87 -18.37 -9.65
CA SER A 231 15.96 -18.49 -10.79
C SER A 231 16.12 -17.36 -11.82
N THR A 232 15.79 -17.66 -13.09
CA THR A 232 15.79 -16.70 -14.20
C THR A 232 14.68 -15.64 -14.12
N ASP A 233 13.79 -15.77 -13.14
CA ASP A 233 12.53 -15.04 -13.05
C ASP A 233 12.44 -14.20 -11.77
N CYS A 234 13.57 -13.90 -11.12
CA CYS A 234 13.53 -13.10 -9.89
C CYS A 234 13.02 -11.68 -10.17
N GLY A 235 12.05 -11.22 -9.37
CA GLY A 235 11.50 -9.86 -9.43
C GLY A 235 10.76 -9.50 -10.70
N ILE A 236 10.44 -10.47 -11.57
CA ILE A 236 9.77 -10.16 -12.84
C ILE A 236 8.34 -9.63 -12.66
N SER A 237 7.72 -9.81 -11.49
CA SER A 237 6.38 -9.29 -11.24
C SER A 237 6.37 -7.79 -10.93
N GLY A 238 7.51 -7.20 -10.52
CA GLY A 238 7.58 -5.83 -10.03
C GLY A 238 6.98 -5.63 -8.63
N PHE A 239 6.61 -6.70 -7.92
CA PHE A 239 6.11 -6.62 -6.55
C PHE A 239 7.18 -6.16 -5.56
N ASN A 240 8.46 -6.43 -5.86
CA ASN A 240 9.63 -5.96 -5.11
C ASN A 240 9.52 -6.20 -3.59
N ALA A 241 9.19 -7.43 -3.19
CA ALA A 241 9.22 -7.80 -1.78
C ALA A 241 10.66 -7.70 -1.23
N LEU A 242 10.81 -7.37 0.06
CA LEU A 242 12.12 -7.26 0.72
C LEU A 242 12.23 -8.20 1.94
N PRO A 243 13.43 -8.69 2.26
CA PRO A 243 13.66 -9.48 3.47
C PRO A 243 13.82 -8.59 4.72
N THR A 244 12.77 -7.86 5.09
CA THR A 244 12.79 -6.94 6.26
C THR A 244 12.83 -7.66 7.61
N GLY A 245 12.63 -8.98 7.61
CA GLY A 245 12.54 -9.83 8.79
C GLY A 245 11.14 -9.81 9.40
N TYR A 246 11.07 -10.08 10.69
CA TYR A 246 9.84 -9.92 11.48
C TYR A 246 10.15 -9.60 12.94
N ARG A 247 9.16 -9.11 13.67
CA ARG A 247 9.22 -8.93 15.12
C ARG A 247 8.41 -10.00 15.86
N GLY A 248 9.00 -10.56 16.91
CA GLY A 248 8.30 -11.48 17.80
C GLY A 248 7.32 -10.78 18.74
N ALA A 249 6.51 -11.54 19.48
CA ALA A 249 5.52 -11.03 20.42
C ALA A 249 6.07 -10.06 21.48
N LEU A 250 7.35 -10.18 21.84
CA LEU A 250 8.02 -9.31 22.82
C LEU A 250 8.83 -8.18 22.16
N GLY A 251 8.65 -7.96 20.85
CA GLY A 251 9.24 -6.86 20.10
C GLY A 251 10.65 -7.10 19.57
N SER A 252 11.30 -8.23 19.87
CA SER A 252 12.61 -8.59 19.30
C SER A 252 12.53 -8.75 17.78
N LEU A 253 13.51 -8.20 17.05
CA LEU A 253 13.65 -8.31 15.59
C LEU A 253 14.45 -9.55 15.21
N PHE A 254 14.01 -10.26 14.18
CA PHE A 254 14.63 -11.50 13.72
C PHE A 254 14.85 -11.49 12.21
N VAL A 255 15.88 -12.24 11.76
CA VAL A 255 16.07 -12.71 10.38
C VAL A 255 16.03 -11.65 9.25
N VAL A 256 16.37 -10.39 9.54
CA VAL A 256 16.57 -9.35 8.51
C VAL A 256 17.61 -9.80 7.48
N GLY A 257 17.32 -9.60 6.20
CA GLY A 257 18.13 -10.06 5.07
C GLY A 257 17.91 -11.53 4.70
N TRP A 258 17.05 -12.26 5.43
CA TRP A 258 16.80 -13.69 5.20
C TRP A 258 15.35 -14.04 4.91
N ILE A 259 14.41 -13.39 5.60
CA ILE A 259 12.98 -13.64 5.45
C ILE A 259 12.27 -12.29 5.31
N GLY A 260 11.23 -12.25 4.49
CA GLY A 260 10.21 -11.21 4.53
C GLY A 260 8.87 -11.84 4.87
N ASP A 261 8.07 -11.14 5.68
CA ASP A 261 6.76 -11.58 6.16
C ASP A 261 5.74 -10.46 5.95
N TRP A 262 4.54 -10.81 5.46
CA TRP A 262 3.46 -9.86 5.21
C TRP A 262 2.14 -10.34 5.79
N TRP A 263 1.40 -9.42 6.41
CA TRP A 263 0.06 -9.69 6.91
C TRP A 263 -0.98 -9.82 5.80
N SER A 264 -2.02 -10.60 6.09
CA SER A 264 -3.34 -10.51 5.48
C SER A 264 -4.35 -9.99 6.50
N SER A 265 -5.43 -9.39 6.01
CA SER A 265 -6.61 -9.04 6.82
C SER A 265 -7.45 -10.26 7.22
N SER A 266 -7.28 -11.39 6.55
CA SER A 266 -8.04 -12.61 6.86
C SER A 266 -7.49 -13.25 8.12
N SER A 267 -8.35 -13.46 9.12
CA SER A 267 -7.96 -13.99 10.43
C SER A 267 -8.78 -15.19 10.87
N ASP A 268 -8.27 -15.89 11.88
CA ASP A 268 -9.05 -16.78 12.74
C ASP A 268 -9.18 -16.16 14.14
N ASP A 269 -9.62 -16.92 15.15
CA ASP A 269 -9.91 -16.41 16.50
C ASP A 269 -8.69 -15.79 17.24
N SER A 270 -7.44 -16.06 16.81
CA SER A 270 -6.25 -15.60 17.55
C SER A 270 -4.99 -15.35 16.72
N SER A 271 -5.08 -15.58 15.42
CA SER A 271 -4.00 -15.47 14.46
C SER A 271 -4.53 -14.99 13.11
N ALA A 272 -3.63 -14.59 12.23
CA ALA A 272 -4.00 -14.06 10.93
C ALA A 272 -3.11 -14.67 9.86
N TRP A 273 -3.67 -14.84 8.67
CA TRP A 273 -2.91 -15.37 7.54
C TRP A 273 -1.75 -14.44 7.22
N ARG A 274 -0.61 -15.04 6.90
CA ARG A 274 0.57 -14.31 6.43
C ARG A 274 1.14 -14.94 5.18
N ARG A 275 1.91 -14.14 4.44
CA ARG A 275 2.83 -14.63 3.42
C ARG A 275 4.25 -14.50 3.90
N PHE A 276 5.09 -15.48 3.61
CA PHE A 276 6.50 -15.41 3.92
C PHE A 276 7.36 -15.98 2.80
N MET A 277 8.49 -15.33 2.57
CA MET A 277 9.46 -15.73 1.56
C MET A 277 10.85 -15.72 2.18
N SER A 278 11.69 -16.68 1.79
CA SER A 278 13.03 -16.84 2.33
C SER A 278 14.11 -16.83 1.26
N LYS A 279 15.31 -16.38 1.63
CA LYS A 279 16.51 -16.34 0.79
C LYS A 279 16.89 -17.73 0.24
N TYR A 280 16.70 -18.78 1.05
CA TYR A 280 17.03 -20.17 0.69
C TYR A 280 15.80 -21.07 0.81
N SER A 281 14.81 -20.85 -0.05
CA SER A 281 13.65 -21.74 -0.16
C SER A 281 13.98 -22.93 -1.04
N VAL A 282 13.57 -24.13 -0.62
CA VAL A 282 13.76 -25.38 -1.38
C VAL A 282 13.11 -25.34 -2.79
N LYS A 283 12.23 -24.35 -3.06
CA LYS A 283 11.55 -24.17 -4.35
C LYS A 283 11.31 -22.70 -4.73
N ALA A 284 12.08 -21.72 -4.23
CA ALA A 284 11.73 -20.30 -4.47
C ALA A 284 10.22 -20.00 -4.19
N SER A 285 9.68 -20.67 -3.18
CA SER A 285 8.25 -20.82 -2.90
C SER A 285 7.67 -19.62 -2.17
N VAL A 286 6.36 -19.44 -2.25
CA VAL A 286 5.62 -18.61 -1.29
C VAL A 286 5.17 -19.49 -0.11
N GLY A 287 5.46 -19.07 1.11
CA GLY A 287 4.92 -19.67 2.32
C GLY A 287 3.60 -19.00 2.73
N ARG A 288 2.58 -19.77 3.11
CA ARG A 288 1.41 -19.26 3.85
C ARG A 288 1.01 -20.18 4.97
N ASP A 289 0.70 -19.57 6.10
CA ASP A 289 0.16 -20.15 7.31
C ASP A 289 -0.55 -19.02 8.08
N THR A 290 -1.27 -19.33 9.15
CA THR A 290 -1.73 -18.30 10.11
C THR A 290 -0.66 -17.93 11.13
N GLY A 291 0.55 -18.46 10.97
CA GLY A 291 1.73 -18.13 11.75
C GLY A 291 1.52 -18.14 13.25
N SER A 292 2.15 -17.15 13.88
CA SER A 292 2.09 -16.89 15.32
C SER A 292 1.02 -15.84 15.61
N SER A 293 0.63 -15.70 16.89
CA SER A 293 -0.34 -14.72 17.41
C SER A 293 -0.27 -13.34 16.74
N TRP A 294 -1.41 -12.64 16.67
CA TRP A 294 -1.56 -11.23 16.28
C TRP A 294 -0.54 -10.25 16.89
N THR A 295 0.12 -10.65 17.98
CA THR A 295 1.18 -9.90 18.67
C THR A 295 2.54 -9.91 17.95
N TYR A 296 2.72 -10.72 16.91
CA TYR A 296 3.90 -10.64 16.05
C TYR A 296 3.83 -9.41 15.16
N GLY A 297 4.98 -9.02 14.60
CA GLY A 297 5.09 -7.85 13.72
C GLY A 297 5.57 -8.25 12.35
N TYR A 298 4.76 -8.02 11.33
CA TYR A 298 5.10 -8.25 9.92
C TYR A 298 4.93 -6.97 9.10
N SER A 299 5.50 -6.96 7.89
CA SER A 299 5.29 -5.89 6.92
C SER A 299 3.84 -5.87 6.44
N VAL A 300 3.43 -4.76 5.83
CA VAL A 300 2.11 -4.60 5.21
C VAL A 300 2.28 -4.18 3.76
N ARG A 301 1.47 -4.76 2.88
CA ARG A 301 1.26 -4.34 1.50
C ARG A 301 -0.20 -3.98 1.35
N CYS A 302 -0.51 -2.92 0.63
CA CYS A 302 -1.89 -2.58 0.31
C CYS A 302 -2.21 -2.95 -1.14
N VAL A 303 -3.49 -3.23 -1.38
CA VAL A 303 -4.06 -3.45 -2.71
C VAL A 303 -5.17 -2.42 -2.94
N LEU A 304 -5.33 -1.97 -4.18
CA LEU A 304 -6.33 -0.95 -4.52
C LEU A 304 -7.74 -1.52 -4.37
N GLY A 305 -8.62 -0.79 -3.68
CA GLY A 305 -10.03 -1.15 -3.52
C GLY A 305 -10.78 -1.09 -4.85
N GLN A 306 -11.68 -2.05 -5.07
CA GLN A 306 -12.58 -2.12 -6.23
C GLN A 306 -13.85 -1.30 -6.03
#